data_AF-A0A1G0PG96-F1
#
_entry.id   AF-A0A1G0PG96-F1
#
_cell.length_a   1.000
_cell.length_b   1.000
_cell.length_c   1.000
_cell.angle_alpha   90.00
_cell.angle_beta   90.00
_cell.angle_gamma   90.00
#
_symmetry.space_group_name_H-M   'P 1'
#
loop_
_entity.id
_entity.type
_entity.pdbx_description
1 polymer ?
#
loop_
_entity_poly.entity_id
_entity_poly.type
_entity_poly.pdbx_seq_one_letter_code
_entity_poly.pdbx_strand_id
1 'polypeptide(L)' 'MKITDECINCSACVDECENDAIYNAGESYEVNGETKEPLSEDYSFIVPELCNECKSCVEVCAVDAIIE' A
#
# COMPACT_ATOMS: atom_id res chain seq x y z
N MET A 1 -4.49 9.15 -0.29
CA MET A 1 -3.71 8.30 -1.21
C MET A 1 -4.27 6.88 -1.28
N LYS A 2 -4.28 6.25 -2.46
CA LYS A 2 -4.68 4.84 -2.69
C LYS A 2 -3.96 4.24 -3.91
N ILE A 3 -3.81 2.91 -3.92
CA ILE A 3 -3.35 2.12 -5.08
C ILE A 3 -4.57 1.69 -5.92
N THR A 4 -4.44 1.74 -7.24
CA THR A 4 -5.48 1.34 -8.21
C THR A 4 -5.28 -0.11 -8.70
N ASP A 5 -6.24 -0.60 -9.47
CA ASP A 5 -6.22 -1.90 -10.13
C ASP A 5 -5.20 -1.99 -11.29
N GLU A 6 -4.53 -0.89 -11.63
CA GLU A 6 -3.38 -0.89 -12.54
C GLU A 6 -2.11 -1.44 -11.88
N CYS A 7 -2.13 -1.67 -10.56
CA CYS A 7 -1.02 -2.25 -9.83
C CYS A 7 -0.68 -3.65 -10.33
N ILE A 8 0.60 -3.88 -10.59
CA ILE A 8 1.12 -5.15 -11.10
C ILE A 8 1.71 -6.05 -9.99
N ASN A 9 1.45 -5.74 -8.71
CA ASN A 9 1.95 -6.49 -7.55
C ASN A 9 3.48 -6.70 -7.56
N CYS A 10 4.25 -5.67 -7.94
CA CYS A 10 5.71 -5.73 -7.96
C CYS A 10 6.38 -5.49 -6.59
N SER A 11 5.59 -5.18 -5.55
CA SER A 11 6.02 -4.90 -4.17
C SER A 11 6.99 -3.71 -3.97
N ALA A 12 7.38 -2.99 -5.02
CA ALA A 12 8.31 -1.85 -4.90
C ALA A 12 7.82 -0.75 -3.94
N CYS A 13 6.51 -0.44 -3.95
CA CYS A 13 5.94 0.53 -3.02
C CYS A 13 5.84 0.01 -1.58
N VAL A 14 5.76 -1.31 -1.38
CA VAL A 14 5.77 -1.95 -0.05
C VAL A 14 7.16 -1.80 0.55
N ASP A 15 8.20 -2.16 -0.20
CA ASP A 15 9.60 -2.12 0.25
C ASP A 15 10.09 -0.70 0.58
N GLU A 16 9.56 0.33 -0.11
CA GLU A 16 9.96 1.73 0.07
C GLU A 16 9.14 2.48 1.13
N CYS A 17 8.03 1.91 1.63
CA CYS A 17 7.15 2.64 2.53
C CYS A 17 7.78 2.87 3.91
N GLU A 18 8.19 4.10 4.18
CA GLU A 18 8.81 4.51 5.45
C GLU A 18 7.90 4.37 6.69
N ASN A 19 6.60 4.15 6.50
CA ASN A 19 5.61 4.05 7.60
C ASN A 19 5.00 2.65 7.74
N ASP A 20 5.51 1.65 7.01
CA ASP A 20 4.91 0.31 6.95
C ASP A 20 3.40 0.35 6.64
N ALA A 21 2.98 1.31 5.81
CA ALA A 21 1.58 1.61 5.53
C ALA A 21 1.04 0.92 4.27
N ILE A 22 1.87 0.17 3.55
CA ILE A 22 1.50 -0.47 2.28
C ILE A 22 1.71 -1.97 2.41
N TYR A 23 0.70 -2.74 2.04
CA TYR A 23 0.67 -4.20 2.18
C TYR A 23 0.40 -4.86 0.84
N ASN A 24 0.85 -6.10 0.68
CA ASN A 24 0.57 -6.88 -0.53
C ASN A 24 -0.90 -7.31 -0.59
N ALA A 25 -1.36 -7.64 -1.80
CA ALA A 25 -2.70 -8.19 -2.01
C ALA A 25 -2.94 -9.41 -1.11
N GLY A 26 -4.08 -9.43 -0.40
CA GLY A 26 -4.46 -10.52 0.50
C GLY A 26 -3.71 -10.57 1.83
N GLU A 27 -2.80 -9.64 2.10
CA GLU A 27 -2.03 -9.61 3.35
C GLU A 27 -2.83 -8.97 4.49
N SER A 28 -2.91 -9.66 5.63
CA SER A 28 -3.46 -9.09 6.86
C SER A 28 -2.53 -8.01 7.41
N TYR A 29 -3.09 -6.92 7.93
CA TYR A 29 -2.30 -5.82 8.48
C TYR A 29 -2.67 -5.53 9.95
N GLU A 30 -1.78 -4.82 10.67
CA GLU A 30 -2.00 -4.45 12.07
C GLU A 30 -2.21 -2.95 12.20
N VAL A 31 -3.27 -2.55 12.92
CA VAL A 31 -3.47 -1.15 13.34
C VAL A 31 -3.87 -1.13 14.79
N ASN A 32 -3.16 -0.33 15.60
CA ASN A 32 -3.43 -0.18 17.04
C ASN A 32 -3.46 -1.50 17.83
N GLY A 33 -2.66 -2.49 17.43
CA GLY A 33 -2.61 -3.82 18.06
C GLY A 33 -3.75 -4.77 17.67
N GLU A 34 -4.57 -4.39 16.68
CA GLU A 34 -5.60 -5.26 16.10
C GLU A 34 -5.19 -5.71 14.70
N THR A 35 -5.25 -7.01 14.45
CA THR A 35 -5.10 -7.59 13.10
C THR A 35 -6.39 -7.36 12.32
N LYS A 36 -6.28 -6.82 11.11
CA LYS A 36 -7.38 -6.56 10.18
C LYS A 36 -7.21 -7.40 8.90
N GLU A 37 -8.34 -7.77 8.32
CA GLU A 37 -8.41 -8.42 7.00
C GLU A 37 -7.89 -7.48 5.91
N PRO A 38 -7.29 -8.00 4.83
CA PRO A 38 -6.76 -7.20 3.72
C PRO A 38 -7.81 -6.24 3.15
N LEU A 39 -7.36 -5.05 2.72
CA LEU A 39 -8.25 -4.09 2.05
C LEU A 39 -8.49 -4.45 0.57
N SER A 40 -7.61 -5.27 -0.02
CA SER A 40 -7.72 -5.75 -1.39
C SER A 40 -7.09 -7.14 -1.50
N GLU A 41 -7.77 -8.03 -2.22
CA GLU A 41 -7.29 -9.38 -2.56
C GLU A 41 -6.56 -9.41 -3.91
N ASP A 42 -6.73 -8.37 -4.74
CA ASP A 42 -6.29 -8.36 -6.13
C ASP A 42 -5.02 -7.53 -6.35
N TYR A 43 -4.82 -6.48 -5.56
CA TYR A 43 -3.70 -5.55 -5.68
C TYR A 43 -3.22 -5.03 -4.32
N SER A 44 -1.94 -4.67 -4.22
CA SER A 44 -1.37 -4.00 -3.03
C SER A 44 -2.20 -2.80 -2.59
N PHE A 45 -2.28 -2.51 -1.30
CA PHE A 45 -3.13 -1.45 -0.76
C PHE A 45 -2.42 -0.60 0.28
N ILE A 46 -2.83 0.67 0.39
CA ILE A 46 -2.36 1.62 1.39
C ILE A 46 -3.37 1.62 2.55
N VAL A 47 -2.88 1.46 3.78
CA VAL A 47 -3.67 1.60 5.00
C VAL A 47 -3.72 3.09 5.39
N PRO A 48 -4.86 3.78 5.25
CA PRO A 48 -4.92 5.24 5.44
C PRO A 48 -4.58 5.68 6.86
N GLU A 49 -4.82 4.82 7.86
CA GLU A 49 -4.52 5.10 9.26
C GLU A 49 -3.02 5.15 9.57
N LEU A 50 -2.19 4.51 8.73
CA LEU A 50 -0.73 4.44 8.88
C LEU A 50 0.00 5.38 7.91
N CYS A 51 -0.66 5.83 6.84
CA CYS A 51 -0.06 6.67 5.82
C CYS A 51 0.00 8.14 6.24
N ASN A 52 1.14 8.79 6.03
CA ASN A 52 1.34 10.23 6.28
C ASN A 52 1.45 11.07 5.00
N GLU A 53 1.14 10.50 3.84
CA GLU A 53 1.20 11.17 2.53
C GLU A 53 2.60 11.70 2.13
N CYS A 54 3.69 11.01 2.54
CA CYS A 54 5.07 11.37 2.19
C CYS A 54 5.42 11.23 0.69
N LYS A 55 4.63 10.44 -0.06
CA LYS A 55 4.76 10.19 -1.51
C LYS A 55 6.00 9.38 -1.96
N SER A 56 6.82 8.83 -1.06
CA SER A 56 7.97 7.96 -1.43
C SER A 56 7.55 6.78 -2.32
N CYS A 57 6.36 6.22 -2.08
CA CYS A 57 5.80 5.13 -2.90
C CYS A 57 5.48 5.52 -4.36
N VAL A 58 5.19 6.80 -4.63
CA VAL A 58 4.84 7.30 -5.97
C VAL A 58 6.08 7.28 -6.87
N GLU A 59 7.23 7.68 -6.32
CA GLU A 59 8.50 7.77 -7.06
C GLU A 59 9.02 6.40 -7.54
N VAL A 60 8.62 5.32 -6.87
CA VAL A 60 9.04 3.94 -7.20
C VAL A 60 7.98 3.16 -7.98
N CYS A 61 6.79 3.72 -8.20
CA CYS A 61 5.72 3.01 -8.90
C CYS A 61 6.02 2.94 -10.41
N ALA A 62 6.30 1.73 -10.92
CA ALA A 62 6.66 1.54 -12.33
C ALA A 62 5.51 1.77 -13.33
N VAL A 63 4.27 1.83 -12.84
CA VAL A 63 3.05 1.87 -13.67
C VAL A 63 2.09 3.00 -13.24
N ASP A 64 2.58 3.95 -12.43
CA ASP A 64 1.81 5.12 -11.97
C ASP A 64 0.44 4.77 -11.32
N ALA A 65 0.34 3.60 -10.67
CA ALA A 65 -0.90 3.08 -10.09
C ALA A 65 -1.28 3.71 -8.73
N ILE A 66 -0.65 4.81 -8.31
CA ILE A 66 -0.87 5.44 -6.99
C ILE A 66 -1.44 6.84 -7.19
N ILE A 67 -2.64 7.09 -6.67
CA ILE A 67 -3.34 8.37 -6.77
C ILE A 67 -3.67 8.97 -5.40
N GLU A 68 -3.85 10.29 -5.37
CA GLU A 68 -4.24 11.05 -4.16
C GLU A 68 -5.64 10.67 -3.67
#